data_AF-D3LAX6-F1
#
_entry.id   AF-D3LAX6-F1
#
_cell.length_a   1.000
_cell.length_b   1.000
_cell.length_c   1.000
_cell.angle_alpha   90.00
_cell.angle_beta   90.00
_cell.angle_gamma   90.00
#
_symmetry.space_group_name_H-M   'P 1'
#
loop_
_entity.id
_entity.type
_entity.pdbx_description
1 polymer ?
#
loop_
_entity_poly.entity_id
_entity_poly.type
_entity_poly.pdbx_seq_one_letter_code
_entity_poly.pdbx_strand_id
1 'polypeptide(L)'
;MHLSKTLNIVETVSLAASDISPTSGVFLNMPVAIVMVGTGSFLVSLMAGIIAVCVALTMAEVGSAFPKSGGIYSVIHRVMGKKIGFLALVAYLVEGVFIPAVTSMGSATYLAAVIPALKVNLLAPALMLIAMLISIANISSTGKFTTFLLALELLVVLTITIACLLNLKQPVSVLFSTQVIHGNSFSNVSWPTIFSTIAVMLFSFNGLILL
;
A
#
# COMPACT_ATOMS: atom_id res chain seq x y z
N MET A 1 33.23 -7.03 9.60
CA MET A 1 32.35 -5.88 9.87
C MET A 1 31.01 -6.44 10.35
N HIS A 2 30.86 -6.61 11.66
CA HIS A 2 29.62 -7.09 12.30
C HIS A 2 28.65 -5.92 12.35
N LEU A 3 27.61 -5.91 11.51
CA LEU A 3 26.50 -4.98 11.68
C LEU A 3 25.67 -5.49 12.85
N SER A 4 25.75 -4.83 14.00
CA SER A 4 24.85 -5.10 15.13
C SER A 4 23.42 -4.98 14.60
N LYS A 5 22.60 -6.01 14.83
CA LYS A 5 21.14 -5.93 14.67
C LYS A 5 20.61 -4.94 15.70
N THR A 6 20.66 -3.66 15.36
CA THR A 6 20.23 -2.57 16.23
C THR A 6 18.71 -2.36 16.18
N LEU A 7 18.02 -2.95 15.18
CA LEU A 7 16.56 -2.94 15.14
C LEU A 7 15.99 -4.09 15.98
N ASN A 8 15.15 -3.72 16.95
CA ASN A 8 14.32 -4.67 17.68
C ASN A 8 13.24 -5.27 16.74
N ILE A 9 12.72 -6.46 17.05
CA ILE A 9 11.64 -7.10 16.26
C ILE A 9 10.45 -6.16 16.10
N VAL A 10 10.12 -5.43 17.17
CA VAL A 10 9.02 -4.44 17.16
C VAL A 10 9.28 -3.30 16.18
N GLU A 11 10.53 -2.81 16.09
CA GLU A 11 10.90 -1.76 15.16
C GLU A 11 10.87 -2.27 13.72
N THR A 12 11.27 -3.53 13.50
CA THR A 12 11.22 -4.17 12.18
C THR A 12 9.78 -4.37 11.72
N VAL A 13 8.90 -4.84 12.60
CA VAL A 13 7.46 -5.02 12.31
C VAL A 13 6.76 -3.67 12.15
N SER A 14 7.13 -2.66 12.93
CA SER A 14 6.60 -1.30 12.75
C SER A 14 7.04 -0.69 11.43
N LEU A 15 8.29 -0.95 11.00
CA LEU A 15 8.76 -0.49 9.70
C LEU A 15 7.99 -1.19 8.58
N ALA A 16 7.74 -2.49 8.72
CA ALA A 16 6.90 -3.28 7.81
C ALA A 16 5.48 -2.75 7.68
N ALA A 17 4.83 -2.56 8.83
CA ALA A 17 3.47 -2.05 8.88
C ALA A 17 3.38 -0.62 8.29
N SER A 18 4.44 0.19 8.46
CA SER A 18 4.50 1.51 7.86
C SER A 18 4.71 1.49 6.35
N ASP A 19 5.47 0.53 5.82
CA ASP A 19 5.69 0.41 4.38
C ASP A 19 4.40 0.01 3.63
N ILE A 20 3.52 -0.72 4.32
CA ILE A 20 2.17 -1.04 3.81
C ILE A 20 1.28 0.22 3.77
N SER A 21 1.52 1.20 4.65
CA SER A 21 0.70 2.40 4.87
C SER A 21 -0.82 2.13 4.81
N PRO A 22 -1.43 1.63 5.91
CA PRO A 22 -2.86 1.26 5.94
C PRO A 22 -3.81 2.38 5.49
N THR A 23 -3.48 3.65 5.76
CA THR A 23 -4.22 4.83 5.29
C THR A 23 -4.11 4.97 3.78
N SER A 24 -2.94 4.73 3.17
CA SER A 24 -2.84 4.80 1.71
C SER A 24 -3.74 3.77 1.03
N GLY A 25 -3.80 2.54 1.54
CA GLY A 25 -4.73 1.53 1.04
C GLY A 25 -6.20 1.93 1.17
N VAL A 26 -6.61 2.43 2.35
CA VAL A 26 -8.01 2.76 2.63
C VAL A 26 -8.46 4.06 1.97
N PHE A 27 -7.59 5.07 1.84
CA PHE A 27 -7.97 6.35 1.27
C PHE A 27 -7.62 6.47 -0.21
N LEU A 28 -6.47 5.99 -0.70
CA LEU A 28 -6.17 6.10 -2.13
C LEU A 28 -6.83 4.98 -2.95
N ASN A 29 -6.70 3.73 -2.52
CA ASN A 29 -7.07 2.58 -3.38
C ASN A 29 -8.51 2.12 -3.18
N MET A 30 -9.06 2.18 -1.95
CA MET A 30 -10.44 1.77 -1.69
C MET A 30 -11.48 2.56 -2.49
N PRO A 31 -11.41 3.90 -2.65
CA PRO A 31 -12.37 4.62 -3.49
C PRO A 31 -12.34 4.14 -4.95
N VAL A 32 -11.16 3.81 -5.49
CA VAL A 32 -11.02 3.23 -6.82
C VAL A 32 -11.72 1.87 -6.90
N ALA A 33 -11.57 1.03 -5.89
CA ALA A 33 -12.28 -0.25 -5.82
C ALA A 33 -13.81 -0.08 -5.75
N ILE A 34 -14.29 0.89 -4.96
CA ILE A 34 -15.73 1.20 -4.82
C ILE A 34 -16.32 1.68 -6.16
N VAL A 35 -15.59 2.49 -6.92
CA VAL A 35 -16.07 2.94 -8.25
C VAL A 35 -16.14 1.76 -9.23
N MET A 36 -15.19 0.83 -9.17
CA MET A 36 -15.06 -0.27 -10.14
C MET A 36 -15.97 -1.46 -9.84
N VAL A 37 -16.16 -1.82 -8.56
CA VAL A 37 -16.84 -3.06 -8.13
C VAL A 37 -17.92 -2.78 -7.08
N GLY A 38 -18.07 -1.53 -6.63
CA GLY A 38 -19.17 -1.10 -5.79
C GLY A 38 -19.13 -1.83 -4.45
N THR A 39 -20.23 -2.50 -4.14
CA THR A 39 -20.41 -3.22 -2.88
C THR A 39 -19.53 -4.47 -2.79
N GLY A 40 -19.04 -4.98 -3.94
CA GLY A 40 -18.08 -6.09 -4.01
C GLY A 40 -16.64 -5.72 -3.65
N SER A 41 -16.36 -4.45 -3.38
CA SER A 41 -15.01 -3.97 -2.99
C SER A 41 -14.48 -4.69 -1.75
N PHE A 42 -15.36 -5.05 -0.81
CA PHE A 42 -14.98 -5.81 0.39
C PHE A 42 -14.42 -7.19 0.03
N LEU A 43 -15.12 -7.96 -0.82
CA LEU A 43 -14.69 -9.28 -1.26
C LEU A 43 -13.39 -9.21 -2.06
N VAL A 44 -13.26 -8.24 -2.95
CA VAL A 44 -12.03 -8.02 -3.73
C VAL A 44 -10.85 -7.67 -2.83
N SER A 45 -11.07 -6.81 -1.83
CA SER A 45 -10.05 -6.45 -0.83
C SER A 45 -9.62 -7.67 -0.01
N LEU A 46 -10.58 -8.51 0.39
CA LEU A 46 -10.31 -9.74 1.14
C LEU A 46 -9.49 -10.73 0.32
N MET A 47 -9.86 -10.94 -0.95
CA MET A 47 -9.11 -11.80 -1.87
C MET A 47 -7.69 -11.27 -2.10
N ALA A 48 -7.53 -9.97 -2.33
CA ALA A 48 -6.22 -9.35 -2.46
C ALA A 48 -5.37 -9.53 -1.19
N GLY A 49 -5.96 -9.38 0.00
CA GLY A 49 -5.29 -9.62 1.27
C GLY A 49 -4.83 -11.08 1.44
N ILE A 50 -5.66 -12.06 1.07
CA ILE A 50 -5.28 -13.48 1.09
C ILE A 50 -4.08 -13.74 0.18
N ILE A 51 -4.13 -13.21 -1.06
CA ILE A 51 -3.02 -13.34 -2.01
C ILE A 51 -1.75 -12.71 -1.44
N ALA A 52 -1.84 -11.51 -0.85
CA ALA A 52 -0.70 -10.83 -0.24
C ALA A 52 -0.09 -11.66 0.91
N VAL A 53 -0.90 -12.25 1.78
CA VAL A 53 -0.43 -13.12 2.86
C VAL A 53 0.27 -14.36 2.31
N CYS A 54 -0.26 -15.00 1.27
CA CYS A 54 0.40 -16.13 0.62
C CYS A 54 1.77 -15.74 0.08
N VAL A 55 1.89 -14.58 -0.59
CA VAL A 55 3.17 -14.08 -1.10
C VAL A 55 4.14 -13.77 0.05
N ALA A 56 3.67 -13.15 1.13
CA ALA A 56 4.51 -12.85 2.29
C ALA A 56 5.03 -14.10 2.99
N LEU A 57 4.23 -15.18 3.08
CA LEU A 57 4.69 -16.47 3.58
C LEU A 57 5.78 -17.06 2.69
N THR A 58 5.61 -17.01 1.36
CA THR A 58 6.65 -17.44 0.42
C THR A 58 7.93 -16.61 0.59
N MET A 59 7.82 -15.29 0.75
CA MET A 59 8.97 -14.42 0.99
C MET A 59 9.64 -14.73 2.34
N ALA A 60 8.85 -15.03 3.38
CA ALA A 60 9.37 -15.44 4.68
C ALA A 60 10.15 -16.78 4.61
N GLU A 61 9.63 -17.77 3.86
CA GLU A 61 10.34 -19.03 3.62
C GLU A 61 11.68 -18.79 2.91
N VAL A 62 11.67 -17.97 1.86
CA VAL A 62 12.87 -17.61 1.10
C VAL A 62 13.86 -16.82 1.97
N GLY A 63 13.40 -15.85 2.76
CA GLY A 63 14.22 -15.08 3.68
C GLY A 63 14.87 -15.94 4.78
N SER A 64 14.14 -16.97 5.25
CA SER A 64 14.67 -17.94 6.22
C SER A 64 15.73 -18.87 5.60
N ALA A 65 15.56 -19.25 4.33
CA ALA A 65 16.48 -20.11 3.60
C ALA A 65 17.79 -19.39 3.21
N PHE A 66 17.75 -18.07 3.00
CA PHE A 66 18.90 -17.26 2.60
C PHE A 66 19.24 -16.13 3.60
N PRO A 67 19.76 -16.44 4.81
CA PRO A 67 20.00 -15.46 5.89
C PRO A 67 21.21 -14.52 5.66
N LYS A 68 21.68 -14.36 4.42
CA LYS A 68 22.82 -13.51 4.07
C LYS A 68 22.31 -12.11 3.69
N SER A 69 22.93 -11.07 4.27
CA SER A 69 22.60 -9.68 4.02
C SER A 69 22.83 -9.29 2.54
N GLY A 70 21.79 -8.79 1.85
CA GLY A 70 21.90 -8.36 0.45
C GLY A 70 20.63 -7.85 -0.23
N GLY A 71 19.50 -7.72 0.49
CA GLY A 71 18.21 -7.30 -0.09
C GLY A 71 17.59 -8.30 -1.06
N ILE A 72 16.35 -8.05 -1.47
CA ILE A 72 15.54 -8.92 -2.35
C ILE A 72 16.28 -9.25 -3.66
N TYR A 73 17.05 -8.30 -4.21
CA TYR A 73 17.88 -8.53 -5.40
C TYR A 73 18.88 -9.69 -5.22
N SER A 74 19.60 -9.74 -4.09
CA SER A 74 20.61 -10.78 -3.84
C SER A 74 20.00 -12.18 -3.77
N VAL A 75 18.77 -12.26 -3.28
CA VAL A 75 18.00 -13.50 -3.19
C VAL A 75 17.56 -13.96 -4.57
N ILE A 76 16.94 -13.07 -5.36
CA ILE A 76 16.47 -13.38 -6.72
C ILE A 76 17.62 -13.75 -7.64
N HIS A 77 18.73 -13.01 -7.57
CA HIS A 77 19.94 -13.31 -8.35
C HIS A 77 20.47 -14.73 -8.07
N ARG A 78 20.34 -15.20 -6.82
CA ARG A 78 20.87 -16.50 -6.39
C ARG A 78 19.92 -17.66 -6.73
N VAL A 79 18.61 -17.44 -6.68
CA VAL A 79 17.59 -18.46 -6.97
C VAL A 79 17.36 -18.60 -8.48
N MET A 80 17.26 -17.48 -9.21
CA MET A 80 16.83 -17.44 -10.61
C MET A 80 17.99 -17.14 -11.59
N GLY A 81 19.19 -16.85 -11.08
CA GLY A 81 20.37 -16.54 -11.89
C GLY A 81 20.47 -15.08 -12.33
N LYS A 82 21.61 -14.74 -12.95
CA LYS A 82 22.02 -13.36 -13.22
C LYS A 82 21.07 -12.55 -14.12
N LYS A 83 20.47 -13.17 -15.13
CA LYS A 83 19.59 -12.49 -16.09
C LYS A 83 18.25 -12.07 -15.45
N ILE A 84 17.62 -12.98 -14.73
CA ILE A 84 16.33 -12.74 -14.05
C ILE A 84 16.54 -11.83 -12.84
N GLY A 85 17.65 -11.99 -12.10
CA GLY A 85 18.03 -11.07 -11.04
C GLY A 85 18.18 -9.63 -11.53
N PHE A 86 18.82 -9.41 -12.68
CA PHE A 86 18.94 -8.06 -13.26
C PHE A 86 17.57 -7.48 -13.65
N LEU A 87 16.69 -8.28 -14.25
CA LEU A 87 15.35 -7.83 -14.59
C LEU A 87 14.54 -7.45 -13.34
N ALA A 88 14.64 -8.24 -12.27
CA ALA A 88 14.01 -7.93 -11.00
C ALA A 88 14.57 -6.65 -10.35
N LEU A 89 15.89 -6.40 -10.48
CA LEU A 89 16.49 -5.14 -10.03
C LEU A 89 15.89 -3.94 -10.76
N VAL A 90 15.77 -4.04 -12.09
CA VAL A 90 15.20 -2.96 -12.91
C VAL A 90 13.74 -2.74 -12.55
N ALA A 91 12.95 -3.81 -12.42
CA ALA A 91 11.56 -3.70 -11.97
C ALA A 91 11.44 -3.01 -10.61
N TYR A 92 12.28 -3.41 -9.64
CA TYR A 92 12.31 -2.80 -8.31
C TYR A 92 12.68 -1.32 -8.34
N LEU A 93 13.64 -0.91 -9.19
CA LEU A 93 13.99 0.50 -9.36
C LEU A 93 12.84 1.31 -9.98
N VAL A 94 12.12 0.73 -10.94
CA VAL A 94 10.95 1.37 -11.56
C VAL A 94 9.84 1.53 -10.52
N GLU A 95 9.54 0.49 -9.74
CA GLU A 95 8.56 0.55 -8.66
C GLU A 95 8.95 1.58 -7.59
N GLY A 96 10.21 1.61 -7.19
CA GLY A 96 10.72 2.57 -6.20
C GLY A 96 10.58 4.04 -6.61
N VAL A 97 10.49 4.35 -7.91
CA VAL A 97 10.21 5.70 -8.42
C VAL A 97 8.72 5.92 -8.64
N PHE A 98 8.01 4.89 -9.10
CA PHE A 98 6.60 5.01 -9.49
C PHE A 98 5.67 5.10 -8.28
N ILE A 99 5.90 4.29 -7.25
CA ILE A 99 5.09 4.27 -6.02
C ILE A 99 5.02 5.66 -5.36
N PRO A 100 6.13 6.34 -5.02
CA PRO A 100 6.06 7.66 -4.38
C PRO A 100 5.41 8.73 -5.28
N ALA A 101 5.54 8.62 -6.60
CA ALA A 101 4.89 9.53 -7.54
C ALA A 101 3.36 9.39 -7.50
N VAL A 102 2.85 8.16 -7.54
CA VAL A 102 1.40 7.88 -7.46
C VAL A 102 0.85 8.29 -6.09
N THR A 103 1.55 7.96 -5.01
CA THR A 103 1.13 8.34 -3.65
C THR A 103 1.09 9.86 -3.48
N SER A 104 2.11 10.57 -3.98
CA SER A 104 2.14 12.04 -3.94
C SER A 104 0.99 12.68 -4.73
N MET A 105 0.66 12.11 -5.90
CA MET A 105 -0.51 12.54 -6.68
C MET A 105 -1.81 12.35 -5.88
N GLY A 106 -1.99 11.19 -5.24
CA GLY A 106 -3.16 10.96 -4.39
C GLY A 106 -3.23 11.93 -3.20
N SER A 107 -2.12 12.15 -2.48
CA SER A 107 -2.08 13.16 -1.41
C SER A 107 -2.42 14.57 -1.90
N ALA A 108 -1.94 14.95 -3.09
CA ALA A 108 -2.26 16.24 -3.69
C ALA A 108 -3.75 16.36 -4.06
N THR A 109 -4.38 15.29 -4.56
CA THR A 109 -5.83 15.29 -4.82
C THR A 109 -6.65 15.48 -3.55
N TYR A 110 -6.24 14.82 -2.45
CA TYR A 110 -6.88 15.00 -1.14
C TYR A 110 -6.74 16.42 -0.61
N LEU A 111 -5.54 17.01 -0.68
CA LEU A 111 -5.31 18.36 -0.20
C LEU A 111 -6.05 19.41 -1.06
N ALA A 112 -6.13 19.21 -2.38
CA ALA A 112 -6.92 20.06 -3.27
C ALA A 112 -8.43 19.94 -3.02
N ALA A 113 -8.93 18.79 -2.56
CA ALA A 113 -10.33 18.63 -2.16
C ALA A 113 -10.67 19.45 -0.89
N VAL A 114 -9.71 19.65 0.02
CA VAL A 114 -9.86 20.49 1.21
C VAL A 114 -9.66 21.97 0.87
N ILE A 115 -8.67 22.28 0.03
CA ILE A 115 -8.33 23.65 -0.39
C ILE A 115 -8.45 23.75 -1.92
N PRO A 116 -9.65 24.06 -2.44
CA PRO A 116 -9.93 24.03 -3.88
C PRO A 116 -9.17 25.09 -4.70
N ALA A 117 -8.51 26.05 -4.04
CA ALA A 117 -7.63 27.02 -4.69
C ALA A 117 -6.31 26.39 -5.22
N LEU A 118 -5.95 25.18 -4.76
CA LEU A 118 -4.71 24.51 -5.12
C LEU A 118 -4.88 23.60 -6.35
N LYS A 119 -4.00 23.76 -7.33
CA LYS A 119 -3.95 22.90 -8.52
C LYS A 119 -3.11 21.66 -8.26
N VAL A 120 -3.72 20.47 -8.39
CA VAL A 120 -3.05 19.17 -8.19
C VAL A 120 -1.77 19.04 -9.03
N ASN A 121 -1.77 19.55 -10.27
CA ASN A 121 -0.64 19.44 -11.19
C ASN A 121 0.64 20.15 -10.70
N LEU A 122 0.51 21.18 -9.86
CA LEU A 122 1.66 21.86 -9.25
C LEU A 122 1.95 21.31 -7.84
N LEU A 123 0.90 20.89 -7.13
CA LEU A 123 1.00 20.42 -5.77
C LEU A 123 1.66 19.03 -5.66
N ALA A 124 1.33 18.10 -6.56
CA ALA A 124 1.93 16.76 -6.57
C ALA A 124 3.46 16.79 -6.70
N PRO A 125 4.08 17.43 -7.72
CA PRO A 125 5.53 17.50 -7.80
C PRO A 125 6.16 18.25 -6.62
N ALA A 126 5.48 19.26 -6.06
CA ALA A 126 5.97 19.98 -4.88
C ALA A 126 6.00 19.09 -3.62
N LEU A 127 4.94 18.32 -3.36
CA LEU A 127 4.90 17.37 -2.24
C LEU A 127 5.97 16.28 -2.40
N MET A 128 6.17 15.77 -3.62
CA MET A 128 7.22 14.79 -3.89
C MET A 128 8.63 15.35 -3.63
N LEU A 129 8.91 16.60 -4.04
CA LEU A 129 10.17 17.27 -3.76
C LEU A 129 10.40 17.48 -2.26
N ILE A 130 9.36 17.91 -1.53
CA ILE A 130 9.45 18.10 -0.07
C ILE A 130 9.75 16.76 0.61
N ALA A 131 9.04 15.69 0.24
CA ALA A 131 9.28 14.36 0.78
C ALA A 131 10.72 13.90 0.50
N MET A 132 11.21 14.09 -0.72
CA MET A 132 12.59 13.76 -1.11
C MET A 132 13.62 14.52 -0.26
N LEU A 133 13.43 15.83 -0.05
CA LEU A 133 14.34 16.64 0.76
C LEU A 133 14.36 16.18 2.22
N ILE A 134 13.20 15.84 2.78
CA ILE A 134 13.09 15.30 4.15
C ILE A 134 13.82 13.95 4.26
N SER A 135 13.63 13.07 3.27
CA SER A 135 14.30 11.76 3.22
C SER A 135 15.83 11.88 3.16
N ILE A 136 16.36 12.86 2.42
CA ILE A 136 17.81 13.10 2.33
C ILE A 136 18.37 13.70 3.63
N ALA A 137 17.61 14.57 4.29
CA ALA A 137 18.11 15.35 5.42
C ALA A 137 18.19 14.58 6.76
N ASN A 138 17.56 13.40 6.92
CA ASN A 138 17.25 12.90 8.27
C ASN A 138 17.38 11.38 8.54
N ILE A 139 18.45 10.74 8.06
CA ILE A 139 18.64 9.27 8.10
C ILE A 139 18.66 8.64 9.52
N SER A 140 19.00 9.36 10.60
CA SER A 140 19.13 8.76 11.95
C SER A 140 17.85 8.79 12.80
N SER A 141 16.86 9.62 12.44
CA SER A 141 15.59 9.75 13.19
C SER A 141 14.38 9.18 12.46
N THR A 142 14.53 8.74 11.21
CA THR A 142 13.43 8.24 10.38
C THR A 142 12.68 7.09 11.04
N GLY A 143 13.35 6.13 11.67
CA GLY A 143 12.69 4.98 12.29
C GLY A 143 11.66 5.38 13.36
N LYS A 144 12.05 6.23 14.33
CA LYS A 144 11.16 6.69 15.40
C LYS A 144 10.04 7.57 14.88
N PHE A 145 10.35 8.43 13.92
CA PHE A 145 9.37 9.33 13.31
C PHE A 145 8.31 8.56 12.50
N THR A 146 8.74 7.58 11.71
CA THR A 146 7.86 6.69 10.93
C THR A 146 6.96 5.86 11.85
N THR A 147 7.49 5.30 12.96
CA THR A 147 6.66 4.59 13.95
C THR A 147 5.62 5.52 14.60
N PHE A 148 5.98 6.78 14.90
CA PHE A 148 5.03 7.75 15.42
C PHE A 148 3.92 8.09 14.41
N LEU A 149 4.28 8.30 13.14
CA LEU A 149 3.31 8.52 12.07
C LEU A 149 2.37 7.32 11.89
N LEU A 150 2.90 6.09 11.93
CA LEU A 150 2.10 4.88 11.87
C LEU A 150 1.11 4.79 13.04
N ALA A 151 1.52 5.14 14.26
CA ALA A 151 0.63 5.15 15.41
C ALA A 151 -0.52 6.16 15.23
N LEU A 152 -0.22 7.34 14.69
CA LEU A 152 -1.22 8.34 14.34
C LEU A 152 -2.15 7.84 13.22
N GLU A 153 -1.58 7.19 12.20
CA GLU A 153 -2.30 6.60 11.07
C GLU A 153 -3.33 5.57 11.53
N LEU A 154 -2.92 4.64 12.39
CA LEU A 154 -3.80 3.64 12.99
C LEU A 154 -4.90 4.28 13.83
N LEU A 155 -4.60 5.34 14.57
CA LEU A 155 -5.60 6.08 15.34
C LEU A 155 -6.67 6.68 14.43
N VAL A 156 -6.27 7.31 13.32
CA VAL A 156 -7.22 7.89 12.34
C VAL A 156 -8.09 6.80 11.73
N VAL A 157 -7.50 5.70 11.27
CA VAL A 157 -8.26 4.56 10.72
C VAL A 157 -9.25 4.00 11.74
N LEU A 158 -8.83 3.87 13.01
CA LEU A 158 -9.66 3.32 14.08
C LEU A 158 -10.84 4.25 14.41
N THR A 159 -10.61 5.56 14.51
CA THR A 159 -11.70 6.53 14.77
C THR A 159 -12.74 6.55 13.65
N ILE A 160 -12.29 6.48 12.39
CA ILE A 160 -13.19 6.42 11.22
C ILE A 160 -13.96 5.09 11.20
N THR A 161 -13.30 3.98 11.55
CA THR A 161 -13.95 2.67 11.65
C THR A 161 -15.07 2.69 12.70
N ILE A 162 -14.80 3.25 13.89
CA ILE A 162 -15.81 3.39 14.95
C ILE A 162 -16.96 4.30 14.47
N ALA A 163 -16.64 5.46 13.88
CA ALA A 163 -17.65 6.39 13.39
C ALA A 163 -18.57 5.76 12.32
N CYS A 164 -17.99 4.92 11.45
CA CYS A 164 -18.71 4.15 10.45
C CYS A 164 -19.64 3.11 11.10
N LEU A 165 -19.14 2.36 12.10
CA LEU A 165 -19.93 1.34 12.82
C LEU A 165 -21.12 1.94 13.57
N LEU A 166 -20.96 3.13 14.15
CA LEU A 166 -22.03 3.84 14.86
C LEU A 166 -23.08 4.45 13.93
N ASN A 167 -22.71 4.75 12.67
CA ASN A 167 -23.60 5.35 11.67
C ASN A 167 -23.90 4.37 10.52
N LEU A 168 -24.19 3.11 10.85
CA LEU A 168 -24.48 2.08 9.86
C LEU A 168 -25.81 2.35 9.14
N LYS A 169 -25.74 3.05 8.01
CA LYS A 169 -26.92 3.36 7.17
C LYS A 169 -27.29 2.25 6.19
N GLN A 170 -26.43 1.25 6.01
CA GLN A 170 -26.63 0.14 5.08
C GLN A 170 -26.54 -1.22 5.81
N PRO A 171 -27.41 -2.19 5.46
CA PRO A 171 -27.34 -3.51 6.06
C PRO A 171 -26.06 -4.25 5.61
N VAL A 172 -25.50 -5.05 6.53
CA VAL A 172 -24.23 -5.79 6.34
C VAL A 172 -24.29 -6.77 5.16
N SER A 173 -25.50 -7.17 4.72
CA SER A 173 -25.73 -7.99 3.54
C SER A 173 -25.26 -7.34 2.23
N VAL A 174 -25.14 -6.00 2.19
CA VAL A 174 -24.64 -5.27 1.03
C VAL A 174 -23.18 -5.61 0.73
N LEU A 175 -22.36 -5.90 1.75
CA LEU A 175 -20.95 -6.27 1.60
C LEU A 175 -20.72 -7.57 0.80
N PHE A 176 -21.76 -8.42 0.69
CA PHE A 176 -21.72 -9.70 0.00
C PHE A 176 -22.40 -9.67 -1.38
N SER A 177 -23.06 -8.56 -1.73
CA SER A 177 -23.61 -8.35 -3.08
C SER A 177 -22.55 -7.65 -3.93
N THR A 178 -22.31 -8.10 -5.16
CA THR A 178 -21.36 -7.46 -6.09
C THR A 178 -22.12 -6.59 -7.08
N GLN A 179 -22.61 -5.44 -6.63
CA GLN A 179 -23.34 -4.50 -7.49
C GLN A 179 -22.66 -3.14 -7.50
N VAL A 180 -22.47 -2.63 -8.72
CA VAL A 180 -22.05 -1.27 -8.98
C VAL A 180 -23.29 -0.49 -9.38
N ILE A 181 -23.47 0.68 -8.76
CA ILE A 181 -24.52 1.61 -9.15
C ILE A 181 -23.98 2.42 -10.33
N HIS A 182 -24.44 2.09 -11.54
CA HIS A 182 -24.22 2.92 -12.73
C HIS A 182 -25.48 3.78 -12.93
N GLY A 183 -25.45 5.02 -12.43
CA GLY A 183 -26.61 5.91 -12.48
C GLY A 183 -27.77 5.42 -11.57
N ASN A 184 -28.90 5.03 -12.16
CA ASN A 184 -30.12 4.61 -11.45
C ASN A 184 -30.41 3.10 -11.54
N SER A 185 -29.43 2.29 -11.97
CA SER A 185 -29.59 0.84 -12.16
C SER A 185 -28.42 0.06 -11.56
N PHE A 186 -28.74 -1.09 -10.96
CA PHE A 186 -27.77 -2.06 -10.47
C PHE A 186 -27.31 -2.94 -11.63
N SER A 187 -26.06 -2.82 -12.05
CA SER A 187 -25.47 -3.70 -13.05
C SER A 187 -24.53 -4.69 -12.38
N ASN A 188 -24.62 -5.97 -12.76
CA ASN A 188 -23.63 -6.97 -12.35
C ASN A 188 -22.26 -6.59 -12.88
N VAL A 189 -21.26 -6.71 -12.01
CA VAL A 189 -19.86 -6.44 -12.37
C VAL A 189 -19.33 -7.57 -13.22
N SER A 190 -18.74 -7.23 -14.36
CA SER A 190 -18.11 -8.20 -15.25
C SER A 190 -16.86 -8.84 -14.61
N TRP A 191 -16.58 -10.11 -14.92
CA TRP A 191 -15.40 -10.81 -14.39
C TRP A 191 -14.07 -10.07 -14.63
N PRO A 192 -13.80 -9.46 -15.81
CA PRO A 192 -12.55 -8.74 -16.05
C PRO A 192 -12.34 -7.54 -15.12
N THR A 193 -13.40 -6.80 -14.80
CA THR A 193 -13.34 -5.67 -13.87
C THR A 193 -12.99 -6.12 -12.45
N ILE A 194 -13.50 -7.29 -12.01
CA ILE A 194 -13.15 -7.86 -10.71
C ILE A 194 -11.66 -8.19 -10.65
N PHE A 195 -11.12 -8.88 -11.66
CA PHE A 195 -9.68 -9.21 -11.71
C PHE A 195 -8.80 -7.95 -11.77
N SER A 196 -9.19 -6.94 -12.55
CA SER A 196 -8.46 -5.67 -12.60
C SER A 196 -8.46 -4.96 -11.25
N THR A 197 -9.56 -4.98 -10.50
CA THR A 197 -9.63 -4.34 -9.18
C THR A 197 -8.84 -5.10 -8.13
N ILE A 198 -8.73 -6.44 -8.21
CA ILE A 198 -7.81 -7.21 -7.35
C ILE A 198 -6.38 -6.72 -7.54
N ALA A 199 -5.94 -6.49 -8.78
CA ALA A 199 -4.59 -5.98 -9.07
C ALA A 199 -4.35 -4.58 -8.46
N VAL A 200 -5.34 -3.68 -8.54
CA VAL A 200 -5.27 -2.36 -7.89
C VAL A 200 -5.22 -2.51 -6.37
N MET A 201 -6.00 -3.41 -5.78
CA MET A 201 -6.00 -3.62 -4.33
C MET A 201 -4.74 -4.28 -3.81
N LEU A 202 -4.06 -5.11 -4.62
CA LEU A 202 -2.74 -5.64 -4.28
C LEU A 202 -1.69 -4.53 -4.11
N PHE A 203 -1.85 -3.40 -4.79
CA PHE A 203 -0.98 -2.23 -4.60
C PHE A 203 -1.03 -1.70 -3.16
N SER A 204 -2.17 -1.82 -2.47
CA SER A 204 -2.31 -1.47 -1.05
C SER A 204 -1.50 -2.36 -0.11
N PHE A 205 -1.06 -3.53 -0.58
CA PHE A 205 -0.31 -4.51 0.22
C PHE A 205 1.16 -4.62 -0.21
N ASN A 206 1.64 -3.72 -1.08
CA ASN A 206 2.98 -3.82 -1.67
C ASN A 206 4.10 -3.81 -0.59
N GLY A 207 3.92 -3.04 0.49
CA GLY A 207 4.87 -3.04 1.61
C GLY A 207 5.05 -4.38 2.34
N LEU A 208 4.14 -5.34 2.16
CA LEU A 208 4.28 -6.70 2.71
C LEU A 208 5.26 -7.55 1.90
N ILE A 209 5.51 -7.17 0.64
CA ILE A 209 6.34 -7.90 -0.34
C ILE A 209 7.78 -7.38 -0.35
N LEU A 210 8.00 -6.16 0.14
CA LEU A 210 9.28 -5.44 0.08
C LEU A 210 10.24 -5.76 1.25
N LEU A 211 9.86 -6.64 2.17
CA LEU A 211 10.65 -7.04 3.35
C LEU A 211 11.08 -8.50 3.34
#